data_AF-A0A0A8L8Z6-F1
#
_entry.id   AF-A0A0A8L8Z6-F1
#
_cell.length_a   1.000
_cell.length_b   1.000
_cell.length_c   1.000
_cell.angle_alpha   90.00
_cell.angle_beta   90.00
_cell.angle_gamma   90.00
#
_symmetry.space_group_name_H-M   'P 1'
#
loop_
_entity.id
_entity.type
_entity.pdbx_description
1 polymer ?
#
loop_
_entity_poly.entity_id
_entity_poly.type
_entity_poly.pdbx_seq_one_letter_code
_entity_poly.pdbx_strand_id
1 'polypeptide(L)'
;MTDVHPGFDVKQDSGASTQQKLQWKIQVLLHINSMLIKKSQETRSMYESQPVPPLASLSKDQLEQILIQYTKRIHCNLHTISQINQGNLTAKPPILDPPPNPFAPANASPQERQTDMLVKMYLLMNRMFQLW
;
A
#
# COMPACT_ATOMS: atom_id res chain seq x y z
N MET A 1 17.39 44.11 36.41
CA MET A 1 18.23 42.95 36.05
C MET A 1 17.28 41.89 35.55
N THR A 2 17.37 41.63 34.25
CA THR A 2 16.52 40.75 33.45
C THR A 2 16.88 39.28 33.66
N ASP A 3 15.97 38.41 33.18
CA ASP A 3 16.28 37.13 32.53
C ASP A 3 16.60 35.92 33.47
N VAL A 4 16.08 34.70 33.30
CA VAL A 4 15.49 34.00 32.14
C VAL A 4 14.55 32.89 32.62
N HIS A 5 13.33 32.81 32.07
CA HIS A 5 12.55 31.56 32.04
C HIS A 5 13.18 30.62 31.00
N PRO A 6 13.57 29.38 31.32
CA PRO A 6 13.91 28.42 30.27
C PRO A 6 12.60 27.92 29.66
N GLY A 7 12.14 28.61 28.63
CA GLY A 7 11.21 28.05 27.66
C GLY A 7 11.85 26.79 27.10
N PHE A 8 11.24 25.64 27.39
CA PHE A 8 11.47 24.42 26.65
C PHE A 8 10.97 24.68 25.22
N ASP A 9 11.90 25.12 24.37
CA ASP A 9 11.71 25.17 22.93
C ASP A 9 11.67 23.72 22.43
N VAL A 10 10.47 23.14 22.49
CA VAL A 10 10.16 21.89 21.80
C VAL A 10 10.37 22.20 20.33
N LYS A 11 11.52 21.76 19.81
CA LYS A 11 11.89 21.80 18.40
C LYS A 11 10.66 21.56 17.55
N GLN A 12 10.18 22.65 16.96
CA GLN A 12 9.10 22.68 16.00
C GLN A 12 9.48 21.69 14.91
N ASP A 13 8.70 20.62 14.81
CA ASP A 13 8.91 19.49 13.91
C ASP A 13 8.88 20.00 12.46
N SER A 14 10.04 20.36 11.93
CA SER A 14 10.19 20.81 10.55
C SER A 14 9.80 19.67 9.61
N GLY A 15 8.73 19.84 8.82
CA GLY A 15 8.55 18.99 7.65
C GLY A 15 7.30 19.23 6.81
N ALA A 16 6.10 19.09 7.39
CA ALA A 16 4.84 19.20 6.65
C ALA A 16 3.65 19.42 7.58
N SER A 17 2.68 20.23 7.16
CA SER A 17 1.42 20.44 7.89
C SER A 17 0.60 19.16 7.99
N THR A 18 -0.29 19.07 8.99
CA THR A 18 -1.22 17.93 9.13
C THR A 18 -1.99 17.68 7.84
N GLN A 19 -2.46 18.75 7.18
CA GLN A 19 -3.16 18.63 5.91
C GLN A 19 -2.28 18.03 4.81
N GLN A 20 -1.01 18.43 4.72
CA GLN A 20 -0.06 17.85 3.76
C GLN A 20 0.19 16.37 4.03
N LYS A 21 0.37 15.97 5.30
CA LYS A 21 0.53 14.57 5.71
C LYS A 21 -0.67 13.72 5.29
N LEU A 22 -1.89 14.23 5.46
CA LEU A 22 -3.12 13.54 5.03
C LEU A 22 -3.21 13.41 3.51
N GLN A 23 -2.87 14.47 2.77
CA GLN A 23 -2.84 14.42 1.31
C GLN A 23 -1.84 13.38 0.80
N TRP A 24 -0.67 13.28 1.41
CA TRP A 24 0.29 12.22 1.09
C TRP A 24 -0.23 10.82 1.38
N LYS A 25 -0.89 10.61 2.54
CA LYS A 25 -1.56 9.32 2.84
C LYS A 25 -2.56 8.96 1.74
N ILE A 26 -3.42 9.90 1.33
CA ILE A 26 -4.39 9.69 0.25
C ILE A 26 -3.69 9.36 -1.08
N GLN A 27 -2.66 10.12 -1.46
CA GLN A 27 -1.92 9.90 -2.70
C GLN A 27 -1.27 8.51 -2.75
N VAL A 28 -0.68 8.06 -1.65
CA VAL A 28 -0.08 6.71 -1.57
C VAL A 28 -1.14 5.63 -1.68
N LEU A 29 -2.28 5.76 -0.99
CA LEU A 29 -3.39 4.80 -1.10
C LEU A 29 -3.94 4.73 -2.53
N LEU A 30 -4.11 5.87 -3.19
CA LEU A 30 -4.55 5.92 -4.58
C LEU A 30 -3.52 5.32 -5.54
N HIS A 31 -2.23 5.58 -5.32
CA HIS A 31 -1.17 5.01 -6.14
C HIS A 31 -1.13 3.47 -6.02
N ILE A 32 -1.23 2.95 -4.79
CA ILE A 32 -1.34 1.51 -4.54
C ILE A 32 -2.57 0.93 -5.26
N ASN A 33 -3.71 1.60 -5.24
CA ASN A 33 -4.90 1.16 -5.98
C ASN A 33 -4.65 1.07 -7.48
N SER A 34 -4.01 2.08 -8.09
CA SER A 34 -3.66 2.04 -9.52
C SER A 34 -2.75 0.86 -9.85
N MET A 35 -1.76 0.57 -8.99
CA MET A 35 -0.88 -0.59 -9.16
C MET A 35 -1.64 -1.92 -9.02
N LEU A 36 -2.55 -2.04 -8.05
CA LEU A 36 -3.37 -3.24 -7.86
C LEU A 36 -4.29 -3.49 -9.05
N ILE A 37 -4.91 -2.44 -9.60
CA ILE A 37 -5.76 -2.53 -10.80
C ILE A 37 -4.95 -3.02 -11.99
N LYS A 38 -3.80 -2.39 -12.25
CA LYS A 38 -2.89 -2.79 -13.34
C LYS A 38 -2.46 -4.25 -13.19
N LYS A 39 -1.99 -4.64 -12.00
CA LYS A 39 -1.53 -6.00 -11.71
C LYS A 39 -2.66 -7.03 -11.86
N SER A 40 -3.89 -6.68 -11.46
CA SER A 40 -5.09 -7.50 -11.65
C SER A 40 -5.37 -7.76 -13.14
N GLN A 41 -5.32 -6.71 -13.97
CA GLN A 41 -5.51 -6.80 -15.42
C GLN A 41 -4.40 -7.63 -16.09
N GLU A 42 -3.15 -7.38 -15.73
CA GLU A 42 -1.99 -8.14 -16.24
C GLU A 42 -2.10 -9.61 -15.87
N THR A 43 -2.43 -9.93 -14.61
CA THR A 43 -2.60 -11.31 -14.14
C THR A 43 -3.69 -12.04 -14.94
N ARG A 44 -4.84 -11.39 -15.17
CA ARG A 44 -5.93 -11.96 -15.98
C ARG A 44 -5.50 -12.17 -17.43
N SER A 45 -4.93 -11.13 -18.06
CA SER A 45 -4.53 -11.16 -19.46
C SER A 45 -3.47 -12.24 -19.74
N MET A 46 -2.46 -12.35 -18.86
CA MET A 46 -1.42 -13.37 -18.98
C MET A 46 -1.97 -14.78 -18.77
N TYR A 47 -2.92 -14.98 -17.85
CA TYR A 47 -3.56 -16.27 -17.66
C TYR A 47 -4.38 -16.71 -18.89
N GLU A 48 -5.12 -15.78 -19.51
CA GLU A 48 -6.03 -16.07 -20.63
C GLU A 48 -5.32 -16.19 -21.99
N SER A 49 -4.30 -15.35 -22.24
CA SER A 49 -3.72 -15.17 -23.58
C SER A 49 -2.40 -15.91 -23.78
N GLN A 50 -1.58 -16.04 -22.74
CA GLN A 50 -0.27 -16.68 -22.84
C GLN A 50 0.22 -17.08 -21.43
N PRO A 51 -0.21 -18.25 -20.90
CA PRO A 51 0.08 -18.63 -19.54
C PRO A 51 1.59 -18.81 -19.35
N VAL A 52 2.22 -17.84 -18.67
CA VAL A 52 3.61 -17.95 -18.23
C VAL A 52 3.73 -19.11 -17.24
N PRO A 53 4.89 -19.81 -17.14
CA PRO A 53 5.03 -21.01 -16.32
C PRO A 53 4.50 -20.91 -14.88
N PRO A 54 4.62 -19.78 -14.16
CA PRO A 54 4.04 -19.63 -12.82
C PRO A 54 2.51 -19.56 -12.79
N LEU A 55 1.89 -19.01 -13.83
CA LEU A 55 0.43 -18.89 -13.94
C LEU A 55 -0.21 -20.12 -14.58
N ALA A 56 0.53 -20.84 -15.43
CA ALA A 56 0.06 -22.04 -16.12
C ALA A 56 -0.34 -23.18 -15.16
N SER A 57 0.24 -23.20 -13.95
CA SER A 57 -0.04 -24.19 -12.91
C SER A 57 -1.22 -23.81 -12.01
N LEU A 58 -1.75 -22.60 -12.13
CA LEU A 58 -2.88 -22.15 -11.31
C LEU A 58 -4.19 -22.71 -11.88
N SER A 59 -5.04 -23.22 -10.99
CA SER A 59 -6.45 -23.45 -11.31
C SER A 59 -7.18 -22.11 -11.47
N LYS A 60 -8.31 -22.14 -12.19
CA LYS A 60 -9.18 -20.98 -12.34
C LYS A 60 -9.64 -20.41 -10.99
N ASP A 61 -9.98 -21.29 -10.04
CA ASP A 61 -10.40 -20.87 -8.70
C ASP A 61 -9.27 -20.15 -7.95
N GLN A 62 -8.03 -20.65 -8.06
CA GLN A 62 -6.86 -19.97 -7.46
C GLN A 62 -6.61 -18.60 -8.08
N LEU A 63 -6.77 -18.46 -9.39
CA LEU A 63 -6.70 -17.17 -10.07
C LEU A 63 -7.77 -16.22 -9.51
N GLU A 64 -9.03 -16.65 -9.45
CA GLU A 64 -10.13 -15.83 -8.95
C GLU A 64 -9.90 -15.38 -7.50
N GLN A 65 -9.39 -16.26 -6.64
CA GLN A 65 -9.01 -15.90 -5.27
C GLN A 65 -7.94 -14.80 -5.25
N ILE A 66 -6.93 -14.87 -6.13
CA ILE A 66 -5.88 -13.84 -6.23
C ILE A 66 -6.47 -12.49 -6.68
N LEU A 67 -7.37 -12.50 -7.68
CA LEU A 67 -8.04 -11.28 -8.14
C LEU A 67 -8.92 -10.67 -7.05
N ILE A 68 -9.64 -11.51 -6.28
CA ILE A 68 -10.43 -11.07 -5.12
C ILE A 68 -9.54 -10.40 -4.08
N GLN A 69 -8.32 -10.92 -3.85
CA GLN A 69 -7.37 -10.32 -2.90
C GLN A 69 -6.90 -8.92 -3.32
N TYR A 70 -6.74 -8.66 -4.62
CA TYR A 70 -6.45 -7.32 -5.13
C TYR A 70 -7.66 -6.39 -4.94
N THR A 71 -8.85 -6.84 -5.30
CA THR A 71 -10.10 -6.07 -5.16
C THR A 71 -10.38 -5.71 -3.70
N LYS A 72 -10.22 -6.65 -2.76
CA LYS A 72 -10.37 -6.39 -1.31
C LYS A 72 -9.46 -5.26 -0.82
N ARG A 73 -8.19 -5.26 -1.24
CA ARG A 73 -7.22 -4.20 -0.89
C ARG A 73 -7.62 -2.84 -1.46
N ILE A 74 -8.09 -2.80 -2.71
CA ILE A 74 -8.61 -1.58 -3.33
C ILE A 74 -9.76 -1.01 -2.51
N HIS A 75 -10.74 -1.84 -2.13
CA HIS A 75 -11.86 -1.42 -1.30
C HIS A 75 -11.41 -0.92 0.08
N CYS A 76 -10.49 -1.62 0.75
CA CYS A 76 -9.93 -1.19 2.02
C CYS A 76 -9.27 0.20 1.92
N ASN A 77 -8.46 0.43 0.89
CA ASN A 77 -7.78 1.71 0.68
C ASN A 77 -8.79 2.83 0.39
N LEU A 78 -9.79 2.60 -0.47
CA LEU A 78 -10.85 3.58 -0.75
C LEU A 78 -11.69 3.89 0.49
N HIS A 79 -12.00 2.89 1.31
CA HIS A 79 -12.70 3.08 2.57
C HIS A 79 -11.89 3.97 3.53
N THR A 80 -10.59 3.74 3.66
CA THR A 80 -9.71 4.59 4.46
C THR A 80 -9.65 6.02 3.92
N ILE A 81 -9.55 6.21 2.60
CA ILE A 81 -9.61 7.57 2.00
C ILE A 81 -10.92 8.26 2.37
N SER A 82 -12.05 7.54 2.31
CA SER A 82 -13.36 8.09 2.70
C SER A 82 -13.37 8.52 4.18
N GLN A 83 -12.83 7.71 5.08
CA GLN A 83 -12.71 8.05 6.50
C GLN A 83 -11.82 9.28 6.73
N ILE A 84 -10.68 9.38 6.04
CA ILE A 84 -9.78 10.54 6.11
C ILE A 84 -10.52 11.81 5.66
N ASN A 85 -11.24 11.73 4.53
CA ASN A 85 -11.99 12.87 3.98
C ASN A 85 -13.16 13.29 4.88
N GLN A 86 -13.69 12.39 5.72
CA GLN A 86 -14.69 12.69 6.75
C GLN A 86 -14.08 13.26 8.05
N GLY A 87 -12.76 13.45 8.10
CA GLY A 87 -12.07 14.03 9.25
C GLY A 87 -11.49 13.01 10.23
N ASN A 88 -11.58 11.70 9.97
CA ASN A 88 -10.91 10.70 10.79
C ASN A 88 -9.42 10.63 10.44
N LEU A 89 -8.61 11.39 11.17
CA LEU A 89 -7.16 11.49 10.96
C LEU A 89 -6.39 10.22 11.34
N THR A 90 -7.00 9.36 12.18
CA THR A 90 -6.42 8.10 12.67
C THR A 90 -6.80 6.90 11.80
N ALA A 91 -7.60 7.13 10.75
CA ALA A 91 -8.01 6.09 9.82
C ALA A 91 -6.78 5.40 9.22
N LYS A 92 -6.82 4.06 9.18
CA LYS A 92 -5.77 3.22 8.62
C LYS A 92 -6.40 2.13 7.76
N PRO A 93 -5.74 1.69 6.67
CA PRO A 93 -6.22 0.59 5.87
C PRO A 93 -6.20 -0.71 6.71
N PRO A 94 -7.29 -1.51 6.72
CA PRO A 94 -7.33 -2.79 7.42
C PRO A 94 -6.31 -3.81 6.93
N ILE A 95 -5.85 -3.69 5.69
CA ILE A 95 -4.88 -4.59 5.07
C ILE A 95 -3.59 -3.79 4.79
N LEU A 96 -2.56 -4.02 5.61
CA LEU A 96 -1.25 -3.38 5.50
C LEU A 96 -0.20 -4.27 4.82
N ASP A 97 -0.53 -5.54 4.59
CA ASP A 97 0.38 -6.48 3.95
C ASP A 97 0.21 -6.48 2.43
N PRO A 98 1.32 -6.58 1.68
CA PRO A 98 1.26 -6.68 0.22
C PRO A 98 0.44 -7.91 -0.20
N PRO A 99 -0.21 -7.88 -1.37
CA PRO A 99 -0.87 -9.07 -1.88
C PRO A 99 0.15 -10.16 -2.20
N PRO A 100 -0.25 -11.45 -2.16
CA PRO A 100 0.59 -12.53 -2.63
C PRO A 100 0.97 -12.28 -4.10
N ASN A 101 2.25 -12.49 -4.44
CA ASN A 101 2.73 -12.36 -5.80
C ASN A 101 2.57 -13.71 -6.53
N PRO A 102 1.60 -13.88 -7.45
CA PRO A 102 1.42 -15.14 -8.18
C PRO A 102 2.57 -15.46 -9.12
N PHE A 103 3.40 -14.47 -9.46
CA PHE A 103 4.52 -14.60 -10.38
C PHE A 103 5.82 -14.96 -9.68
N ALA A 104 5.86 -14.92 -8.35
CA ALA A 104 7.07 -15.28 -7.62
C ALA A 104 7.24 -16.81 -7.64
N PRO A 105 8.40 -17.34 -8.08
CA PRO A 105 8.67 -18.76 -7.94
C PRO A 105 8.59 -19.16 -6.45
N ALA A 106 8.14 -20.38 -6.15
CA ALA A 106 7.97 -20.87 -4.77
C ALA A 106 9.27 -20.77 -3.93
N ASN A 107 10.42 -20.72 -4.62
CA ASN A 107 11.75 -20.69 -4.03
C ASN A 107 12.36 -19.27 -4.06
N ALA A 108 11.58 -18.24 -4.42
CA ALA A 108 12.07 -16.87 -4.52
C ALA A 108 12.64 -16.39 -3.20
N SER A 109 13.90 -15.97 -3.25
CA SER A 109 14.58 -15.33 -2.13
C SER A 109 13.79 -14.09 -1.67
N PRO A 110 13.89 -13.70 -0.39
CA PRO A 110 13.28 -12.47 0.10
C PRO A 110 13.68 -11.21 -0.69
N GLN A 111 14.91 -11.19 -1.25
CA GLN A 111 15.41 -10.10 -2.10
C GLN A 111 14.75 -10.06 -3.47
N GLU A 112 14.49 -11.20 -4.10
CA GLU A 112 13.74 -11.26 -5.36
C GLU A 112 12.30 -10.78 -5.17
N ARG A 113 11.66 -11.13 -4.04
CA ARG A 113 10.33 -10.59 -3.67
C ARG A 113 10.35 -9.08 -3.40
N GLN A 114 11.48 -8.52 -2.98
CA GLN A 114 11.65 -7.08 -2.73
C GLN A 114 11.84 -6.24 -3.99
N THR A 115 12.10 -6.83 -5.15
CA THR A 115 12.15 -6.08 -6.42
C THR A 115 10.76 -5.59 -6.85
N ASP A 116 9.69 -6.22 -6.36
CA ASP A 116 8.32 -5.81 -6.64
C ASP A 116 8.03 -4.42 -6.03
N MET A 117 7.84 -3.44 -6.90
CA MET A 117 7.52 -2.06 -6.52
C MET A 117 6.26 -1.99 -5.63
N LEU A 118 5.29 -2.91 -5.81
CA LEU A 118 4.09 -2.94 -4.99
C LEU A 118 4.45 -3.25 -3.54
N VAL A 119 5.35 -4.20 -3.30
CA VAL A 119 5.82 -4.55 -1.95
C VAL A 119 6.48 -3.35 -1.29
N LYS A 120 7.32 -2.60 -2.02
CA LYS A 120 7.95 -1.37 -1.52
C LYS A 120 6.91 -0.31 -1.14
N MET A 121 5.85 -0.16 -1.95
CA MET A 121 4.76 0.77 -1.66
C MET A 121 3.97 0.39 -0.41
N TYR A 122 3.75 -0.91 -0.17
CA TYR A 122 3.12 -1.38 1.08
C TYR A 122 4.00 -1.12 2.31
N LEU A 123 5.33 -1.28 2.19
CA LEU A 123 6.26 -0.90 3.27
C LEU A 123 6.23 0.60 3.56
N LEU A 124 6.24 1.43 2.50
CA LEU A 124 6.12 2.89 2.64
C LEU A 124 4.79 3.28 3.30
N MET A 125 3.68 2.72 2.83
CA MET A 125 2.35 2.94 3.40
C MET A 125 2.35 2.58 4.89
N ASN A 126 2.80 1.39 5.25
CA ASN A 126 2.83 0.95 6.64
C ASN A 126 3.65 1.93 7.51
N ARG A 127 4.83 2.35 7.03
CA ARG A 127 5.66 3.30 7.76
C ARG A 127 5.00 4.69 7.89
N MET A 128 4.35 5.17 6.84
CA MET A 128 3.63 6.44 6.86
C MET A 128 2.45 6.44 7.83
N PHE A 129 1.66 5.37 7.86
CA PHE A 129 0.52 5.25 8.79
C PHE A 129 0.93 4.96 10.25
N GLN A 130 2.19 4.56 10.49
CA GLN A 130 2.74 4.43 11.83
C GLN A 130 3.33 5.74 12.37
N LEU A 131 3.95 6.54 11.50
CA LEU A 131 4.67 7.76 11.91
C LEU A 131 3.81 9.03 11.89
N TRP A 132 2.82 9.11 11.00
CA TRP A 132 1.98 10.29 10.78
C TRP A 132 0.52 10.00 11.08
#